data_AF-B5IFR0-F1
#
_entry.id   AF-B5IFR0-F1
#
_cell.length_a   1.000
_cell.length_b   1.000
_cell.length_c   1.000
_cell.angle_alpha   90.00
_cell.angle_beta   90.00
_cell.angle_gamma   90.00
#
_symmetry.space_group_name_H-M   'P 1'
#
loop_
_entity.id
_entity.type
_entity.pdbx_description
1 polymer ?
#
loop_
_entity_poly.entity_id
_entity_poly.type
_entity_poly.pdbx_seq_one_letter_code
_entity_poly.pdbx_strand_id
1 'polypeptide(L)'
;MENIKNSKKPVFSKIKDYIFTIFSVGIEFLLADLTCEYGTNWKRPVWLWVGAVLVVFPLLYWFLGGIVGASSPWDYWYFSIVTATTLGYGDMHPIGYAKVFASLEAIFGMFMWAVFLTVFARKYMR
;
A
#
# COMPACT_ATOMS: atom_id res chain seq x y z
N MET A 1 32.86 35.67 12.61
CA MET A 1 32.34 34.31 12.89
C MET A 1 31.17 33.99 11.94
N GLU A 2 31.39 34.06 10.62
CA GLU A 2 30.29 34.03 9.64
C GLU A 2 30.46 32.94 8.56
N ASN A 3 31.48 32.08 8.68
CA ASN A 3 31.83 31.10 7.64
C ASN A 3 31.43 29.64 7.94
N ILE A 4 30.65 29.37 8.99
CA ILE A 4 30.26 27.99 9.38
C ILE A 4 28.78 27.66 9.05
N LYS A 5 27.95 28.67 8.74
CA LYS A 5 26.51 28.45 8.48
C LYS A 5 26.17 28.07 7.02
N ASN A 6 27.10 28.22 6.08
CA ASN A 6 26.83 28.01 4.65
C ASN A 6 27.23 26.61 4.12
N SER A 7 27.95 25.79 4.90
CA SER A 7 28.39 24.45 4.46
C SER A 7 27.41 23.31 4.80
N LYS A 8 26.37 23.55 5.61
CA LYS A 8 25.39 22.52 6.02
C LYS A 8 24.15 22.41 5.12
N LYS A 9 23.95 23.35 4.19
CA LYS A 9 22.82 23.34 3.24
C LYS A 9 22.89 22.27 2.12
N PRO A 10 24.05 21.83 1.59
CA PRO A 10 24.09 20.93 0.43
C PRO A 10 23.86 19.44 0.79
N VAL A 11 24.07 19.05 2.05
CA VAL A 11 23.85 17.65 2.48
C VAL A 11 22.36 17.37 2.68
N PHE A 12 21.62 18.34 3.26
CA PHE A 12 20.20 18.18 3.53
C PHE A 12 19.35 18.14 2.26
N SER A 13 19.74 18.89 1.20
CA SER A 13 19.08 18.82 -0.10
C SER A 13 19.33 17.47 -0.78
N LYS A 14 20.58 17.00 -0.80
CA LYS A 14 20.92 15.69 -1.40
C LYS A 14 20.19 14.52 -0.72
N ILE A 15 20.06 14.54 0.60
CA ILE A 15 19.30 13.49 1.32
C ILE A 15 17.81 13.55 0.94
N LYS A 16 17.24 14.75 0.83
CA LYS A 16 15.86 14.92 0.39
C LYS A 16 15.66 14.43 -1.04
N ASP A 17 16.62 14.70 -1.92
CA ASP A 17 16.60 14.24 -3.31
C ASP A 17 16.72 12.71 -3.39
N TYR A 18 17.61 12.09 -2.61
CA TYR A 18 17.72 10.63 -2.52
C TYR A 18 16.45 9.96 -1.99
N ILE A 19 15.84 10.51 -0.94
CA ILE A 19 14.56 10.01 -0.40
C ILE A 19 13.46 10.16 -1.46
N PHE A 20 13.42 11.29 -2.16
CA PHE A 20 12.46 11.54 -3.22
C PHE A 20 12.66 10.59 -4.42
N THR A 21 13.91 10.30 -4.79
CA THR A 21 14.25 9.34 -5.86
C THR A 21 13.94 7.89 -5.45
N ILE A 22 14.25 7.48 -4.22
CA ILE A 22 13.87 6.15 -3.71
C ILE A 22 12.35 6.01 -3.66
N PHE A 23 11.65 7.06 -3.24
CA PHE A 23 10.20 7.09 -3.23
C PHE A 23 9.61 7.03 -4.65
N SER A 24 10.16 7.80 -5.60
CA SER A 24 9.68 7.81 -6.98
C SER A 24 9.96 6.48 -7.69
N VAL A 25 11.13 5.89 -7.49
CA VAL A 25 11.49 4.57 -8.02
C VAL A 25 10.66 3.48 -7.36
N GLY A 26 10.38 3.60 -6.06
CA GLY A 26 9.48 2.71 -5.34
C GLY A 26 8.05 2.78 -5.88
N ILE A 27 7.53 3.98 -6.17
CA ILE A 27 6.24 4.19 -6.81
C ILE A 27 6.23 3.66 -8.25
N GLU A 28 7.28 3.91 -9.03
CA GLU A 28 7.37 3.47 -10.42
C GLU A 28 7.49 1.94 -10.51
N PHE A 29 8.25 1.32 -9.61
CA PHE A 29 8.30 -0.13 -9.47
C PHE A 29 6.96 -0.71 -8.99
N LEU A 30 6.34 -0.12 -7.96
CA LEU A 30 5.06 -0.58 -7.41
C LEU A 30 3.94 -0.45 -8.45
N LEU A 31 3.89 0.66 -9.19
CA LEU A 31 2.80 1.01 -10.10
C LEU A 31 3.02 0.50 -11.52
N ALA A 32 4.20 0.69 -12.11
CA ALA A 32 4.44 0.37 -13.52
C ALA A 32 4.90 -1.08 -13.72
N ASP A 33 5.92 -1.52 -12.99
CA ASP A 33 6.51 -2.85 -13.16
C ASP A 33 5.72 -3.94 -12.43
N LEU A 34 5.34 -3.71 -11.17
CA LEU A 34 4.65 -4.71 -10.36
C LEU A 34 3.19 -4.86 -10.79
N THR A 35 2.41 -3.77 -10.89
CA THR A 35 0.98 -3.95 -11.23
C THR A 35 0.73 -4.30 -12.69
N CYS A 36 1.47 -3.74 -13.66
CA CYS A 36 0.99 -3.77 -15.04
C CYS A 36 1.98 -4.37 -16.04
N GLU A 37 3.27 -4.48 -15.72
CA GLU A 37 4.31 -4.90 -16.68
C GLU A 37 4.08 -4.19 -18.04
N TYR A 38 3.94 -2.87 -18.00
CA TYR A 38 3.58 -2.01 -19.14
C TYR A 38 2.31 -2.45 -19.92
N GLY A 39 1.29 -2.99 -19.24
CA GLY A 39 -0.01 -3.33 -19.83
C GLY A 39 -0.04 -4.66 -20.60
N THR A 40 0.99 -5.50 -20.47
CA THR A 40 1.10 -6.77 -21.21
C THR A 40 0.25 -7.89 -20.61
N ASN A 41 0.04 -7.90 -19.28
CA ASN A 41 -0.58 -9.02 -18.58
C ASN A 41 -1.68 -8.59 -17.59
N TRP A 42 -2.96 -8.68 -18.01
CA TRP A 42 -4.12 -8.33 -17.18
C TRP A 42 -4.29 -9.17 -15.91
N LYS A 43 -3.70 -10.37 -15.86
CA LYS A 43 -3.80 -11.30 -14.73
C LYS A 43 -2.93 -10.89 -13.54
N ARG A 44 -1.75 -10.31 -13.80
CA ARG A 44 -0.76 -9.98 -12.76
C ARG A 44 -1.25 -8.97 -11.71
N PRO A 45 -1.87 -7.82 -12.07
CA PRO A 45 -2.35 -6.87 -11.06
C PRO A 45 -3.41 -7.49 -10.15
N VAL A 46 -4.27 -8.33 -10.73
CA VAL A 46 -5.32 -9.04 -9.98
C VAL A 46 -4.71 -10.01 -8.96
N TRP A 47 -3.79 -10.87 -9.40
CA TRP A 47 -3.14 -11.83 -8.51
C TRP A 47 -2.31 -11.16 -7.41
N LEU A 48 -1.62 -10.06 -7.73
CA LEU A 48 -0.88 -9.28 -6.74
C LEU A 48 -1.80 -8.61 -5.73
N TRP A 49 -2.90 -8.03 -6.18
CA TRP A 49 -3.87 -7.40 -5.29
C TRP A 49 -4.53 -8.43 -4.36
N VAL A 50 -5.00 -9.54 -4.91
CA VAL A 50 -5.60 -10.65 -4.13
C VAL A 50 -4.58 -11.23 -3.16
N GLY A 51 -3.33 -11.44 -3.58
CA GLY A 51 -2.26 -11.92 -2.71
C GLY A 51 -1.91 -10.93 -1.59
N ALA A 52 -1.89 -9.63 -1.90
CA ALA A 52 -1.62 -8.60 -0.90
C ALA A 52 -2.70 -8.58 0.19
N VAL A 53 -3.98 -8.55 -0.20
CA VAL A 53 -5.12 -8.47 0.73
C VAL A 53 -5.36 -9.78 1.48
N LEU A 54 -5.16 -10.95 0.85
CA LEU A 54 -5.45 -12.23 1.53
C LEU A 54 -4.26 -12.79 2.31
N VAL A 55 -3.03 -12.37 2.01
CA VAL A 55 -1.82 -12.95 2.61
C VAL A 55 -0.99 -11.90 3.32
N VAL A 56 -0.58 -10.83 2.63
CA VAL A 56 0.40 -9.88 3.18
C VAL A 56 -0.17 -9.07 4.34
N PHE A 57 -1.33 -8.44 4.16
CA PHE A 57 -1.94 -7.59 5.19
C PHE A 57 -2.45 -8.37 6.40
N PRO A 58 -3.12 -9.53 6.27
CA PRO A 58 -3.53 -10.32 7.42
C PRO A 58 -2.35 -10.82 8.26
N LEU A 59 -1.25 -11.24 7.61
CA LEU A 59 -0.01 -11.60 8.31
C LEU A 59 0.62 -10.40 9.00
N LEU A 60 0.59 -9.22 8.37
CA LEU A 60 1.07 -7.99 8.96
C LEU A 60 0.26 -7.61 10.20
N TYR A 61 -1.06 -7.71 10.15
CA TYR A 61 -1.94 -7.46 11.30
C TYR A 61 -1.78 -8.47 12.42
N TRP A 62 -1.56 -9.73 12.07
CA TRP A 62 -1.25 -10.77 13.04
C TRP A 62 0.08 -10.50 13.75
N PHE A 63 1.10 -10.06 13.00
CA PHE A 63 2.43 -9.75 13.56
C PHE A 63 2.45 -8.46 14.38
N LEU A 64 1.81 -7.39 13.90
CA LEU A 64 1.77 -6.11 14.61
C LEU A 64 0.87 -6.15 15.85
N GLY A 65 -0.18 -6.97 15.82
CA GLY A 65 -1.24 -6.91 16.82
C GLY A 65 -1.94 -5.54 16.86
N GLY A 66 -2.84 -5.38 17.82
CA GLY A 66 -3.53 -4.10 18.01
C GLY A 66 -4.77 -3.91 17.14
N ILE A 67 -5.49 -4.98 16.83
CA ILE A 67 -6.89 -4.92 16.37
C ILE A 67 -7.79 -5.32 17.52
N VAL A 68 -8.67 -4.40 17.92
CA VAL A 68 -9.69 -4.67 18.95
C VAL A 68 -10.82 -5.44 18.30
N GLY A 69 -11.22 -6.57 18.90
CA GLY A 69 -12.28 -7.45 18.38
C GLY A 69 -11.77 -8.66 17.61
N ALA A 70 -10.46 -8.76 17.34
CA ALA A 70 -9.87 -9.94 16.73
C ALA A 70 -9.51 -10.99 17.79
N SER A 71 -10.06 -12.20 17.64
CA SER A 71 -9.88 -13.35 18.54
C SER A 71 -9.27 -14.56 17.82
N SER A 72 -9.47 -14.66 16.52
CA SER A 72 -9.10 -15.78 15.67
C SER A 72 -8.25 -15.32 14.48
N PRO A 73 -7.39 -16.18 13.90
CA PRO A 73 -6.65 -15.88 12.68
C PRO A 73 -7.54 -15.42 11.50
N TRP A 74 -8.78 -15.93 11.46
CA TRP A 74 -9.78 -15.59 10.44
C TRP A 74 -10.28 -14.14 10.56
N ASP A 75 -10.25 -13.57 11.76
CA ASP A 75 -10.69 -12.19 11.99
C ASP A 75 -9.74 -11.19 11.32
N TYR A 76 -8.44 -11.51 11.27
CA TYR A 76 -7.45 -10.67 10.57
C TYR A 76 -7.63 -10.69 9.05
N TRP A 77 -8.04 -11.83 8.49
CA TRP A 77 -8.37 -11.95 7.06
C TRP A 77 -9.59 -11.12 6.73
N TYR A 78 -10.64 -11.26 7.53
CA TYR A 78 -11.86 -10.47 7.38
C TYR A 78 -11.57 -8.97 7.51
N PHE A 79 -10.80 -8.56 8.52
CA PHE A 79 -10.42 -7.16 8.73
C PHE A 79 -9.66 -6.57 7.53
N SER A 80 -8.72 -7.33 6.95
CA SER A 80 -7.98 -6.88 5.77
C SER A 80 -8.88 -6.73 4.53
N ILE A 81 -9.78 -7.68 4.27
CA ILE A 81 -10.74 -7.59 3.17
C ILE A 81 -11.64 -6.36 3.32
N VAL A 82 -12.21 -6.17 4.52
CA VAL A 82 -13.10 -5.04 4.83
C VAL A 82 -12.37 -3.70 4.72
N THR A 83 -11.10 -3.65 5.14
CA THR A 83 -10.27 -2.44 5.03
C THR A 83 -9.88 -2.13 3.59
N ALA A 84 -9.43 -3.14 2.82
CA ALA A 84 -9.04 -2.98 1.42
C ALA A 84 -10.22 -2.59 0.50
N THR A 85 -11.42 -3.05 0.84
CA THR A 85 -12.68 -2.66 0.16
C THR A 85 -13.27 -1.36 0.69
N THR A 86 -12.65 -0.73 1.69
CA THR A 86 -13.13 0.51 2.35
C THR A 86 -14.53 0.40 2.95
N LEU A 87 -14.96 -0.82 3.30
CA LEU A 87 -16.32 -1.12 3.72
C LEU A 87 -16.54 -0.78 5.21
N GLY A 88 -15.56 -1.12 6.06
CA GLY A 88 -15.46 -0.62 7.43
C GLY A 88 -16.67 -0.86 8.33
N TYR A 89 -17.07 -2.12 8.53
CA TYR A 89 -18.25 -2.47 9.35
C TYR A 89 -18.22 -1.94 10.79
N GLY A 90 -17.05 -1.64 11.35
CA GLY A 90 -16.91 -1.09 12.70
C GLY A 90 -17.12 -2.13 13.80
N ASP A 91 -16.97 -3.41 13.49
CA ASP A 91 -16.84 -4.51 14.44
C ASP A 91 -15.40 -4.62 14.96
N MET A 92 -14.43 -4.42 14.07
CA MET A 92 -13.00 -4.47 14.35
C MET A 92 -12.33 -3.12 14.08
N HIS A 93 -11.48 -2.69 15.00
CA HIS A 93 -10.84 -1.38 14.92
C HIS A 93 -9.35 -1.45 15.22
N PRO A 94 -8.49 -0.86 14.37
CA PRO A 94 -7.06 -0.80 14.65
C PRO A 94 -6.78 0.24 15.74
N ILE A 95 -5.89 -0.10 16.68
CA ILE A 95 -5.39 0.77 17.74
C ILE A 95 -3.87 0.94 17.63
N GLY A 96 -3.37 2.09 18.10
CA GLY A 96 -1.94 2.41 18.05
C GLY A 96 -1.39 2.43 16.61
N TYR A 97 -0.30 1.68 16.39
CA TYR A 97 0.41 1.64 15.11
C TYR A 97 -0.41 0.99 13.98
N ALA A 98 -1.33 0.08 14.30
CA ALA A 98 -2.18 -0.57 13.29
C ALA A 98 -3.02 0.43 12.49
N LYS A 99 -3.34 1.61 13.05
CA LYS A 99 -4.10 2.66 12.34
C LYS A 99 -3.38 3.18 11.10
N VAL A 100 -2.06 3.33 11.19
CA VAL A 100 -1.25 3.81 10.06
C VAL A 100 -1.26 2.77 8.95
N PHE A 101 -1.08 1.49 9.29
CA PHE A 101 -1.12 0.40 8.32
C PHE A 101 -2.51 0.22 7.69
N ALA A 102 -3.59 0.30 8.48
CA ALA A 102 -4.96 0.26 7.96
C ALA A 102 -5.27 1.43 7.01
N SER A 103 -4.76 2.63 7.32
CA SER A 103 -4.91 3.78 6.43
C SER A 103 -4.15 3.60 5.12
N LEU A 104 -2.93 3.04 5.18
CA LEU A 104 -2.14 2.72 3.98
C LEU A 104 -2.79 1.61 3.14
N GLU A 105 -3.34 0.57 3.79
CA GLU A 105 -4.07 -0.50 3.13
C GLU A 105 -5.29 0.04 2.38
N ALA A 106 -6.08 0.93 3.01
CA ALA A 106 -7.25 1.52 2.37
C ALA A 106 -6.89 2.35 1.13
N ILE A 107 -5.82 3.16 1.20
CA ILE A 107 -5.32 3.94 0.05
C ILE A 107 -4.84 3.01 -1.07
N PHE A 108 -4.08 1.98 -0.71
CA PHE A 108 -3.58 0.98 -1.66
C PHE A 108 -4.72 0.20 -2.33
N GLY A 109 -5.72 -0.21 -1.55
CA GLY A 109 -6.92 -0.90 -2.04
C GLY A 109 -7.69 -0.07 -3.06
N MET A 110 -7.91 1.22 -2.78
CA MET A 110 -8.59 2.14 -3.70
C MET A 110 -7.82 2.29 -5.02
N PHE A 111 -6.50 2.43 -4.96
CA PHE A 111 -5.67 2.54 -6.16
C PHE A 111 -5.73 1.25 -6.99
N MET A 112 -5.66 0.09 -6.34
CA MET A 112 -5.74 -1.21 -7.01
C MET A 112 -7.10 -1.48 -7.65
N TRP A 113 -8.21 -1.03 -7.04
CA TRP A 113 -9.53 -1.06 -7.68
C TRP A 113 -9.55 -0.26 -8.98
N ALA A 114 -8.92 0.92 -9.03
CA ALA A 114 -8.82 1.70 -10.26
C ALA A 114 -7.99 0.99 -11.34
N VAL A 115 -6.85 0.39 -10.97
CA VAL A 115 -6.04 -0.42 -11.91
C VAL A 115 -6.82 -1.62 -12.43
N PHE A 116 -7.53 -2.33 -11.55
CA PHE A 116 -8.36 -3.46 -11.93
C PHE A 116 -9.43 -3.06 -12.95
N LEU A 117 -10.20 -2.01 -12.66
CA LEU A 117 -11.25 -1.51 -13.55
C LEU A 117 -10.69 -1.04 -14.89
N THR A 118 -9.56 -0.32 -14.91
CA THR A 118 -8.96 0.19 -16.16
C THR A 118 -8.38 -0.91 -17.04
N VAL A 119 -7.78 -1.95 -16.45
CA VAL A 119 -7.28 -3.12 -17.16
C VAL A 119 -8.43 -3.99 -17.66
N PHE A 120 -9.45 -4.22 -16.83
CA PHE A 120 -10.65 -4.95 -17.21
C PHE A 120 -11.36 -4.25 -18.36
N ALA A 121 -11.64 -2.95 -18.24
CA ALA A 121 -12.27 -2.16 -19.30
C ALA A 121 -11.50 -2.24 -20.62
N ARG A 122 -10.16 -2.11 -20.60
CA ARG A 122 -9.33 -2.23 -21.81
C ARG A 122 -9.41 -3.60 -22.50
N LYS A 123 -9.62 -4.67 -21.73
CA LYS A 123 -9.70 -6.02 -22.28
C LYS A 123 -11.05 -6.32 -22.95
N TYR A 124 -12.15 -5.80 -22.39
CA TYR A 124 -13.50 -6.08 -22.90
C TYR A 124 -14.02 -5.02 -23.91
N MET A 125 -13.40 -3.84 -23.97
CA MET A 125 -13.71 -2.82 -24.99
C MET A 125 -12.97 -3.04 -26.33
N ARG A 126 -12.17 -4.11 -26.44
CA ARG A 126 -11.50 -4.53 -27.68
C ARG A 126 -12.13 -5.81 -28.20
#